data_AF-A0A2K0XN99-F1
#
_entry.id   AF-A0A2K0XN99-F1
#
_cell.length_a   1.000
_cell.length_b   1.000
_cell.length_c   1.000
_cell.angle_alpha   90.00
_cell.angle_beta   90.00
_cell.angle_gamma   90.00
#
_symmetry.space_group_name_H-M   'P 1'
#
loop_
_entity.id
_entity.type
_entity.pdbx_description
1 polymer ?
#
loop_
_entity_poly.entity_id
_entity_poly.type
_entity_poly.pdbx_seq_one_letter_code
_entity_poly.pdbx_strand_id
1 'polypeptide(L)'
;MKNILFMLMLVLSIPCFAQQNKAEGEKSKSKAVEFMSQSGTLIRKDFYDIHKDKYGVTCQVLILTNILNNKKSGCLRLETKYFSSVGTDTYIGTLDSDEIDAAIKSLKYIAETLVLTSPETYTEVEYSTRDNMQIGAFTSDGTWKVYVQTKSYTSRSMSIIKADKINEFIGYLEQSKQLISEKVGSVQ
;
A
#
# COMPACT_ATOMS: atom_id res chain seq x y z
N MET A 1 32.43 -48.31 -42.97
CA MET A 1 33.83 -47.81 -43.00
C MET A 1 33.78 -46.30 -43.16
N LYS A 2 34.43 -45.57 -42.25
CA LYS A 2 35.23 -44.31 -42.41
C LYS A 2 34.68 -43.23 -43.36
N ASN A 3 34.54 -41.93 -43.08
CA ASN A 3 35.02 -40.99 -42.04
C ASN A 3 34.23 -39.68 -42.29
N ILE A 4 33.56 -39.06 -41.32
CA ILE A 4 34.02 -37.93 -40.47
C ILE A 4 34.68 -36.76 -41.22
N LEU A 5 33.97 -35.62 -41.25
CA LEU A 5 34.47 -34.23 -41.10
C LEU A 5 33.22 -33.35 -40.86
N PHE A 6 32.81 -32.91 -39.67
CA PHE A 6 33.43 -32.15 -38.58
C PHE A 6 34.02 -30.79 -38.98
N MET A 7 33.15 -29.77 -39.08
CA MET A 7 33.44 -28.33 -38.88
C MET A 7 32.09 -27.59 -38.97
N LEU A 8 31.67 -26.64 -38.15
CA LEU A 8 32.35 -25.82 -37.16
C LEU A 8 31.30 -25.35 -36.14
N MET A 9 31.72 -25.43 -34.89
CA MET A 9 31.06 -24.94 -33.70
C MET A 9 31.01 -23.40 -33.72
N LEU A 10 29.83 -22.81 -33.58
CA LEU A 10 29.66 -21.50 -32.95
C LEU A 10 28.34 -21.50 -32.20
N VAL A 11 28.38 -22.18 -31.06
CA VAL A 11 27.44 -22.01 -29.97
C VAL A 11 27.59 -20.53 -29.56
N LEU A 12 26.68 -19.69 -30.05
CA LEU A 12 26.38 -18.41 -29.43
C LEU A 12 25.70 -18.71 -28.09
N SER A 13 26.48 -19.18 -27.12
CA SER A 13 26.15 -19.04 -25.71
C SER A 13 26.27 -17.56 -25.41
N ILE A 14 25.21 -16.82 -25.73
CA ILE A 14 24.90 -15.57 -25.07
C ILE A 14 24.59 -16.02 -23.64
N PRO A 15 25.43 -15.73 -22.63
CA PRO A 15 24.92 -15.68 -21.28
C PRO A 15 23.91 -14.53 -21.26
N CYS A 16 22.65 -14.83 -21.59
CA CYS A 16 21.53 -13.97 -21.26
C CYS A 16 21.34 -14.08 -19.75
N PHE A 17 22.31 -13.59 -18.98
CA PHE A 17 22.10 -13.11 -17.63
C PHE A 17 21.54 -11.69 -17.72
N ALA A 18 20.47 -11.54 -18.50
CA ALA A 18 19.49 -10.49 -18.31
C ALA A 18 18.34 -11.05 -17.45
N GLN A 19 18.66 -11.85 -16.43
CA GLN A 19 17.93 -11.71 -15.16
C GLN A 19 18.46 -10.44 -14.50
N GLN A 20 18.16 -9.31 -15.14
CA GLN A 20 18.05 -8.03 -14.47
C GLN A 20 17.17 -8.34 -13.27
N ASN A 21 17.77 -8.27 -12.08
CA ASN A 21 17.09 -8.44 -10.81
C ASN A 21 15.71 -7.82 -10.97
N LYS A 22 14.65 -8.65 -11.04
CA LYS A 22 13.29 -8.16 -10.87
C LYS A 22 13.40 -7.33 -9.60
N ALA A 23 13.19 -6.03 -9.79
CA ALA A 23 13.52 -4.99 -8.84
C ALA A 23 13.56 -5.53 -7.41
N GLU A 24 14.65 -5.30 -6.69
CA GLU A 24 14.48 -5.01 -5.27
C GLU A 24 13.44 -3.89 -5.25
N GLY A 25 12.15 -4.25 -5.19
CA GLY A 25 11.06 -3.31 -5.11
C GLY A 25 11.43 -2.40 -3.96
N GLU A 26 11.45 -1.11 -4.24
CA GLU A 26 11.99 -0.08 -3.35
C GLU A 26 11.67 -0.45 -1.90
N LYS A 27 12.72 -0.84 -1.14
CA LYS A 27 12.54 -1.44 0.19
C LYS A 27 11.72 -0.46 1.02
N SER A 28 10.57 -0.92 1.51
CA SER A 28 9.64 -0.12 2.31
C SER A 28 10.40 0.54 3.46
N LYS A 29 10.19 1.85 3.63
CA LYS A 29 10.77 2.65 4.70
C LYS A 29 9.79 2.86 5.87
N SER A 30 8.69 2.09 5.89
CA SER A 30 7.72 2.14 6.99
C SER A 30 8.34 1.60 8.28
N LYS A 31 8.06 2.27 9.40
CA LYS A 31 8.49 1.85 10.74
C LYS A 31 7.88 0.51 11.11
N ALA A 32 6.65 0.23 10.71
CA ALA A 32 6.02 -1.07 10.95
C ALA A 32 6.72 -2.20 10.17
N VAL A 33 7.08 -1.96 8.91
CA VAL A 33 7.82 -2.94 8.10
C VAL A 33 9.22 -3.17 8.67
N GLU A 34 9.92 -2.10 9.04
CA GLU A 34 11.22 -2.18 9.71
C GLU A 34 11.13 -3.00 11.00
N PHE A 35 10.13 -2.71 11.86
CA PHE A 35 9.90 -3.44 13.12
C PHE A 35 9.68 -4.94 12.90
N MET A 36 8.97 -5.33 11.83
CA MET A 36 8.77 -6.74 11.48
C MET A 36 10.02 -7.42 10.92
N SER A 37 10.96 -6.66 10.35
CA SER A 37 12.17 -7.20 9.70
C SER A 37 13.33 -7.46 10.67
N GLN A 38 13.20 -7.07 11.94
CA GLN A 38 14.25 -7.21 12.96
C GLN A 38 14.60 -8.68 13.22
N SER A 39 15.87 -9.04 12.98
CA SER A 39 16.39 -10.38 13.27
C SER A 39 16.49 -10.65 14.78
N GLY A 40 16.30 -11.91 15.18
CA GLY A 40 16.41 -12.32 16.60
C GLY A 40 15.29 -11.81 17.50
N THR A 41 14.13 -11.45 16.93
CA THR A 41 12.97 -10.97 17.68
C THR A 41 11.81 -11.97 17.62
N LEU A 42 10.92 -11.93 18.62
CA LEU A 42 9.65 -12.64 18.60
C LEU A 42 8.52 -11.61 18.58
N ILE A 43 7.91 -11.40 17.41
CA ILE A 43 6.89 -10.36 17.20
C ILE A 43 5.49 -10.97 17.27
N ARG A 44 4.68 -10.55 18.24
CA ARG A 44 3.23 -10.77 18.25
C ARG A 44 2.55 -9.72 17.36
N LYS A 45 1.61 -10.17 16.53
CA LYS A 45 0.79 -9.33 15.65
C LYS A 45 -0.66 -9.40 16.10
N ASP A 46 -1.17 -8.31 16.65
CA ASP A 46 -2.57 -8.18 17.05
C ASP A 46 -3.30 -7.35 15.98
N PHE A 47 -4.30 -7.95 15.32
CA PHE A 47 -5.09 -7.31 14.27
C PHE A 47 -6.45 -6.90 14.83
N TYR A 48 -6.80 -5.63 14.64
CA TYR A 48 -8.08 -5.08 15.07
C TYR A 48 -8.85 -4.59 13.84
N ASP A 49 -9.99 -5.22 13.56
CA ASP A 49 -10.83 -4.85 12.42
C ASP A 49 -11.54 -3.52 12.69
N ILE A 50 -11.37 -2.56 11.77
CA ILE A 50 -12.14 -1.29 11.75
C ILE A 50 -13.33 -1.46 10.81
N HIS A 51 -13.09 -1.94 9.60
CA HIS A 51 -14.12 -2.43 8.71
C HIS A 51 -13.55 -3.41 7.69
N LYS A 52 -14.44 -4.18 7.06
CA LYS A 52 -14.09 -5.16 6.03
C LYS A 52 -14.80 -4.83 4.73
N ASP A 53 -14.01 -4.79 3.65
CA ASP A 53 -14.48 -4.67 2.25
C ASP A 53 -15.46 -3.49 1.99
N LYS A 54 -15.28 -2.36 2.68
CA LYS A 54 -16.02 -1.14 2.34
C LYS A 54 -15.23 -0.38 1.29
N TYR A 55 -15.90 -0.04 0.19
CA TYR A 55 -15.31 0.64 -0.96
C TYR A 55 -14.15 -0.12 -1.61
N GLY A 56 -14.14 -1.46 -1.50
CA GLY A 56 -13.03 -2.31 -1.97
C GLY A 56 -11.81 -2.32 -1.06
N VAL A 57 -11.91 -1.69 0.12
CA VAL A 57 -10.83 -1.59 1.11
C VAL A 57 -11.21 -2.31 2.39
N THR A 58 -10.33 -3.15 2.89
CA THR A 58 -10.37 -3.67 4.26
C THR A 58 -9.39 -2.86 5.11
N CYS A 59 -9.86 -2.42 6.27
CA CYS A 59 -9.14 -1.50 7.15
C CYS A 59 -8.97 -2.14 8.52
N GLN A 60 -7.71 -2.29 8.94
CA GLN A 60 -7.34 -2.91 10.20
C GLN A 60 -6.26 -2.10 10.88
N VAL A 61 -6.28 -2.04 12.21
CA VAL A 61 -5.13 -1.61 12.99
C VAL A 61 -4.26 -2.83 13.28
N LEU A 62 -2.97 -2.74 12.97
CA LEU A 62 -1.96 -3.75 13.28
C LEU A 62 -1.09 -3.25 14.42
N ILE A 63 -1.13 -3.95 15.56
CA ILE A 63 -0.24 -3.72 16.69
C ILE A 63 0.83 -4.81 16.70
N LEU A 64 2.08 -4.38 16.62
CA LEU A 64 3.27 -5.21 16.68
C LEU A 64 3.86 -5.12 18.08
N THR A 65 4.03 -6.24 18.77
CA THR A 65 4.70 -6.29 20.08
C THR A 65 5.91 -7.20 20.00
N ASN A 66 7.11 -6.69 20.27
CA ASN A 66 8.28 -7.52 20.47
C ASN A 66 8.20 -8.11 21.89
N ILE A 67 7.94 -9.41 21.99
CA ILE A 67 7.71 -10.11 23.26
C ILE A 67 8.96 -10.09 24.16
N LEU A 68 10.16 -10.05 23.56
CA LEU A 68 11.42 -10.15 24.31
C LEU A 68 11.74 -8.87 25.08
N ASN A 69 11.29 -7.70 24.60
CA ASN A 69 11.59 -6.40 25.21
C ASN A 69 10.35 -5.52 25.46
N ASN A 70 9.15 -6.05 25.21
CA ASN A 70 7.85 -5.39 25.33
C ASN A 70 7.69 -4.09 24.52
N LYS A 71 8.57 -3.80 23.55
CA LYS A 71 8.39 -2.66 22.65
C LYS A 71 7.19 -2.89 21.75
N LYS A 72 6.42 -1.83 21.54
CA LYS A 72 5.25 -1.83 20.66
C LYS A 72 5.43 -0.86 19.50
N SER A 73 4.84 -1.21 18.37
CA SER A 73 4.64 -0.34 17.23
C SER A 73 3.23 -0.57 16.68
N GLY A 74 2.61 0.46 16.12
CA GLY A 74 1.26 0.38 15.57
C GLY A 74 1.19 1.08 14.21
N CYS A 75 0.45 0.47 13.29
CA CYS A 75 0.18 1.04 11.98
C CYS A 75 -1.26 0.73 11.53
N LEU A 76 -1.74 1.52 10.59
CA LEU A 76 -2.95 1.22 9.84
C LEU A 76 -2.59 0.30 8.68
N ARG A 77 -3.26 -0.84 8.58
CA ARG A 77 -3.15 -1.80 7.48
C ARG A 77 -4.37 -1.66 6.59
N LEU A 78 -4.14 -1.32 5.32
CA LEU A 78 -5.15 -1.30 4.28
C LEU A 78 -4.94 -2.47 3.32
N GLU A 79 -6.01 -3.16 2.97
CA GLU A 79 -6.00 -4.27 2.03
C GLU A 79 -7.01 -4.01 0.91
N THR A 80 -6.58 -4.21 -0.34
CA THR A 80 -7.40 -4.12 -1.54
C THR A 80 -7.32 -5.42 -2.33
N LYS A 81 -8.38 -5.76 -3.04
CA LYS A 81 -8.46 -6.99 -3.83
C LYS A 81 -8.74 -6.69 -5.30
N TYR A 82 -8.09 -7.45 -6.16
CA TYR A 82 -8.37 -7.46 -7.59
C TYR A 82 -8.89 -8.82 -8.01
N PHE A 83 -10.13 -8.84 -8.49
CA PHE A 83 -10.77 -10.05 -8.98
C PHE A 83 -10.54 -10.19 -10.48
N SER A 84 -10.05 -11.35 -10.90
CA SER A 84 -9.83 -11.70 -12.29
C SER A 84 -10.44 -13.08 -12.59
N SER A 85 -10.51 -13.46 -13.86
CA SER A 85 -10.97 -14.79 -14.26
C SER A 85 -10.10 -15.94 -13.73
N VAL A 86 -8.85 -15.65 -13.37
CA VAL A 86 -7.87 -16.66 -12.91
C VAL A 86 -7.70 -16.70 -11.39
N GLY A 87 -8.33 -15.78 -10.65
CA GLY A 87 -8.21 -15.71 -9.19
C GLY A 87 -8.33 -14.30 -8.63
N THR A 88 -8.01 -14.17 -7.34
CA THR A 88 -8.04 -12.90 -6.60
C THR A 88 -6.64 -12.53 -6.15
N ASP A 89 -6.12 -11.41 -6.64
CA ASP A 89 -4.89 -10.81 -6.12
C ASP A 89 -5.24 -9.97 -4.88
N THR A 90 -4.42 -10.06 -3.83
CA THR A 90 -4.57 -9.26 -2.60
C THR A 90 -3.34 -8.41 -2.40
N TYR A 91 -3.54 -7.12 -2.16
CA TYR A 91 -2.48 -6.13 -1.95
C TYR A 91 -2.66 -5.45 -0.61
N ILE A 92 -1.56 -5.21 0.09
CA ILE A 92 -1.55 -4.70 1.46
C ILE A 92 -0.58 -3.53 1.56
N GLY A 93 -1.06 -2.40 2.05
CA GLY A 93 -0.26 -1.23 2.37
C GLY A 93 -0.36 -0.92 3.87
N THR A 94 0.67 -0.29 4.41
CA THR A 94 0.70 0.18 5.79
C THR A 94 0.91 1.68 5.85
N LEU A 95 0.22 2.36 6.80
CA LEU A 95 0.52 3.73 7.18
C LEU A 95 0.99 3.75 8.62
N ASP A 96 2.18 4.30 8.86
CA ASP A 96 2.63 4.61 10.21
C ASP A 96 1.78 5.74 10.81
N SER A 97 1.81 5.89 12.14
CA SER A 97 0.98 6.89 12.83
C SER A 97 1.13 8.32 12.31
N ASP A 98 2.32 8.75 11.89
CA ASP A 98 2.55 10.08 11.32
C ASP A 98 1.99 10.23 9.89
N GLU A 99 1.89 9.13 9.15
CA GLU A 99 1.36 9.10 7.79
C GLU A 99 -0.18 9.10 7.78
N ILE A 100 -0.82 8.54 8.81
CA ILE A 100 -2.29 8.59 8.96
C ILE A 100 -2.77 10.05 9.05
N ASP A 101 -2.04 10.91 9.75
CA ASP A 101 -2.39 12.34 9.87
C ASP A 101 -2.28 13.09 8.54
N ALA A 102 -1.22 12.82 7.78
CA ALA A 102 -1.05 13.38 6.45
C ALA A 102 -2.15 12.88 5.49
N ALA A 103 -2.47 11.57 5.53
CA ALA A 103 -3.55 10.97 4.75
C ALA A 103 -4.92 11.61 5.05
N ILE A 104 -5.26 11.81 6.33
CA ILE A 104 -6.51 12.47 6.75
C ILE A 104 -6.56 13.90 6.19
N LYS A 105 -5.48 14.67 6.30
CA LYS A 105 -5.42 16.04 5.76
C LYS A 105 -5.59 16.07 4.24
N SER A 106 -4.93 15.16 3.53
CA SER A 106 -5.06 15.03 2.06
C SER A 106 -6.50 14.71 1.66
N LEU A 107 -7.14 13.76 2.34
CA LEU A 107 -8.54 13.40 2.07
C LEU A 107 -9.52 14.53 2.39
N LYS A 108 -9.29 15.29 3.48
CA LYS A 108 -10.08 16.48 3.81
C LYS A 108 -9.98 17.54 2.71
N TYR A 109 -8.77 17.84 2.24
CA TYR A 109 -8.59 18.74 1.11
C TYR A 109 -9.32 18.26 -0.15
N ILE A 110 -9.26 16.95 -0.43
CA ILE A 110 -9.98 16.36 -1.56
C ILE A 110 -11.50 16.56 -1.41
N ALA A 111 -12.06 16.23 -0.24
CA ALA A 111 -13.50 16.31 0.04
C ALA A 111 -14.05 17.74 0.06
N GLU A 112 -13.29 18.69 0.60
CA GLU A 112 -13.76 20.05 0.86
C GLU A 112 -13.43 21.01 -0.28
N THR A 113 -12.42 20.70 -1.10
CA THR A 113 -11.94 21.60 -2.16
C THR A 113 -12.02 20.96 -3.53
N LEU A 114 -11.35 19.83 -3.75
CA LEU A 114 -11.17 19.28 -5.11
C LEU A 114 -12.48 18.80 -5.71
N VAL A 115 -13.25 17.96 -5.01
CA VAL A 115 -14.48 17.36 -5.58
C VAL A 115 -15.58 18.38 -5.90
N LEU A 116 -15.43 19.63 -5.45
CA LEU A 116 -16.33 20.75 -5.76
C LEU A 116 -15.96 21.48 -7.06
N THR A 117 -14.83 21.11 -7.68
CA THR A 117 -14.33 21.70 -8.93
C THR A 117 -14.46 20.73 -10.11
N SER A 118 -14.41 21.25 -11.34
CA SER A 118 -14.30 20.46 -12.56
C SER A 118 -13.18 21.05 -13.42
N PRO A 119 -11.96 20.50 -13.36
CA PRO A 119 -10.85 20.97 -14.17
C PRO A 119 -11.06 20.63 -15.65
N GLU A 120 -10.66 21.54 -16.54
CA GLU A 120 -10.79 21.37 -18.00
C GLU A 120 -9.80 20.34 -18.57
N THR A 121 -8.66 20.20 -17.91
CA THR A 121 -7.58 19.29 -18.31
C THR A 121 -7.45 18.14 -17.32
N TYR A 122 -6.94 17.01 -17.82
CA TYR A 122 -6.60 15.88 -16.97
C TYR A 122 -5.67 16.33 -15.83
N THR A 123 -6.09 16.07 -14.59
CA THR A 123 -5.39 16.49 -13.38
C THR A 123 -5.38 15.35 -12.37
N GLU A 124 -4.25 15.16 -11.71
CA GLU A 124 -4.08 14.21 -10.61
C GLU A 124 -3.50 14.91 -9.38
N VAL A 125 -3.93 14.48 -8.21
CA VAL A 125 -3.26 14.77 -6.94
C VAL A 125 -3.01 13.47 -6.22
N GLU A 126 -1.82 13.33 -5.65
CA GLU A 126 -1.42 12.13 -4.93
C GLU A 126 -0.68 12.45 -3.63
N TYR A 127 -1.00 11.67 -2.60
CA TYR A 127 -0.22 11.54 -1.38
C TYR A 127 0.37 10.13 -1.35
N SER A 128 1.70 10.05 -1.19
CA SER A 128 2.46 8.80 -1.20
C SER A 128 3.11 8.55 0.16
N THR A 129 3.11 7.29 0.59
CA THR A 129 3.68 6.83 1.87
C THR A 129 5.03 6.16 1.70
N ARG A 130 5.72 5.91 2.81
CA ARG A 130 6.99 5.16 2.88
C ARG A 130 6.85 3.68 2.53
N ASP A 131 5.63 3.14 2.49
CA ASP A 131 5.31 1.76 2.09
C ASP A 131 4.76 1.66 0.64
N ASN A 132 4.95 2.72 -0.15
CA ASN A 132 4.48 2.80 -1.55
C ASN A 132 2.97 2.64 -1.71
N MET A 133 2.21 3.02 -0.68
CA MET A 133 0.77 3.22 -0.77
C MET A 133 0.47 4.66 -1.21
N GLN A 134 -0.55 4.83 -2.03
CA GLN A 134 -1.04 6.13 -2.50
C GLN A 134 -2.50 6.36 -2.11
N ILE A 135 -2.84 7.62 -1.81
CA ILE A 135 -4.20 8.12 -1.68
C ILE A 135 -4.28 9.39 -2.51
N GLY A 136 -5.28 9.51 -3.37
CA GLY A 136 -5.33 10.63 -4.29
C GLY A 136 -6.65 10.78 -5.00
N ALA A 137 -6.67 11.67 -5.97
CA ALA A 137 -7.78 11.84 -6.87
C ALA A 137 -7.25 12.15 -8.27
N PHE A 138 -7.91 11.59 -9.29
CA PHE A 138 -7.65 11.93 -10.68
C PHE A 138 -8.94 12.28 -11.39
N THR A 139 -8.84 13.05 -12.45
CA THR A 139 -10.00 13.45 -13.25
C THR A 139 -10.29 12.39 -14.31
N SER A 140 -11.55 11.99 -14.43
CA SER A 140 -12.03 11.12 -15.51
C SER A 140 -13.41 11.61 -15.91
N ASP A 141 -13.63 11.79 -17.21
CA ASP A 141 -14.93 12.20 -17.75
C ASP A 141 -15.43 13.51 -17.13
N GLY A 142 -14.52 14.46 -16.89
CA GLY A 142 -14.81 15.78 -16.29
C GLY A 142 -15.12 15.76 -14.79
N THR A 143 -14.94 14.62 -14.11
CA THR A 143 -15.24 14.44 -12.68
C THR A 143 -14.04 13.89 -11.91
N TRP A 144 -13.93 14.21 -10.63
CA TRP A 144 -12.91 13.65 -9.74
C TRP A 144 -13.25 12.23 -9.30
N LYS A 145 -12.31 11.30 -9.49
CA LYS A 145 -12.32 9.94 -8.94
C LYS A 145 -11.29 9.85 -7.83
N VAL A 146 -11.76 9.69 -6.60
CA VAL A 146 -10.90 9.53 -5.42
C VAL A 146 -10.52 8.06 -5.26
N TYR A 147 -9.27 7.79 -4.90
CA TYR A 147 -8.76 6.43 -4.81
C TYR A 147 -7.87 6.20 -3.60
N VAL A 148 -7.76 4.93 -3.22
CA VAL A 148 -6.72 4.38 -2.35
C VAL A 148 -6.05 3.26 -3.11
N GLN A 149 -4.73 3.26 -3.16
CA GLN A 149 -3.93 2.28 -3.88
C GLN A 149 -2.86 1.70 -2.96
N THR A 150 -3.00 0.42 -2.59
CA THR A 150 -2.12 -0.22 -1.59
C THR A 150 -0.70 -0.48 -2.09
N LYS A 151 -0.49 -0.53 -3.41
CA LYS A 151 0.82 -0.60 -4.08
C LYS A 151 0.87 0.24 -5.35
N SER A 152 1.59 1.36 -5.32
CA SER A 152 1.72 2.32 -6.41
C SER A 152 2.19 1.71 -7.74
N TYR A 153 3.04 0.68 -7.69
CA TYR A 153 3.55 -0.01 -8.89
C TYR A 153 2.49 -0.82 -9.68
N THR A 154 1.28 -0.98 -9.15
CA THR A 154 0.21 -1.71 -9.85
C THR A 154 -1.17 -1.13 -9.59
N SER A 155 -1.88 -0.80 -10.67
CA SER A 155 -3.26 -0.32 -10.63
C SER A 155 -4.25 -1.37 -10.11
N ARG A 156 -3.88 -2.66 -10.08
CA ARG A 156 -4.69 -3.73 -9.47
C ARG A 156 -4.87 -3.56 -7.96
N SER A 157 -4.02 -2.78 -7.32
CA SER A 157 -4.13 -2.47 -5.91
C SER A 157 -5.00 -1.25 -5.60
N MET A 158 -5.61 -0.64 -6.63
CA MET A 158 -6.42 0.55 -6.51
C MET A 158 -7.88 0.21 -6.20
N SER A 159 -8.50 1.00 -5.33
CA SER A 159 -9.92 1.00 -5.04
C SER A 159 -10.46 2.42 -5.06
N ILE A 160 -11.63 2.61 -5.68
CA ILE A 160 -12.25 3.93 -5.85
C ILE A 160 -13.21 4.21 -4.70
N ILE A 161 -13.05 5.39 -4.09
CA ILE A 161 -13.94 5.91 -3.06
C ILE A 161 -14.86 6.94 -3.71
N LYS A 162 -16.16 6.78 -3.53
CA LYS A 162 -17.14 7.76 -4.02
C LYS A 162 -17.04 9.06 -3.23
N ALA A 163 -17.30 10.18 -3.89
CA ALA A 163 -17.21 11.51 -3.28
C ALA A 163 -18.06 11.65 -2.00
N ASP A 164 -19.28 11.09 -2.00
CA ASP A 164 -20.20 11.10 -0.85
C ASP A 164 -19.76 10.20 0.32
N LYS A 165 -18.71 9.39 0.13
CA LYS A 165 -18.18 8.45 1.12
C LYS A 165 -16.80 8.83 1.65
N ILE A 166 -16.19 9.91 1.15
CA ILE A 166 -14.86 10.34 1.60
C ILE A 166 -14.84 10.61 3.11
N ASN A 167 -15.86 11.30 3.64
CA ASN A 167 -15.94 11.60 5.07
C ASN A 167 -16.12 10.36 5.94
N GLU A 168 -16.88 9.35 5.46
CA GLU A 168 -16.98 8.06 6.16
C GLU A 168 -15.62 7.35 6.18
N PHE A 169 -14.87 7.39 5.07
CA PHE A 169 -13.53 6.82 5.00
C PHE A 169 -12.52 7.54 5.90
N ILE A 170 -12.56 8.87 5.95
CA ILE A 170 -11.77 9.67 6.91
C ILE A 170 -12.05 9.23 8.34
N GLY A 171 -13.32 8.98 8.68
CA GLY A 171 -13.72 8.49 10.01
C GLY A 171 -13.05 7.15 10.39
N TYR A 172 -12.81 6.25 9.43
CA TYR A 172 -12.08 5.01 9.70
C TYR A 172 -10.59 5.24 9.98
N LEU A 173 -9.96 6.21 9.31
CA LEU A 173 -8.57 6.59 9.58
C LEU A 173 -8.45 7.25 10.96
N GLU A 174 -9.41 8.09 11.34
CA GLU A 174 -9.45 8.73 12.66
C GLU A 174 -9.64 7.69 13.78
N GLN A 175 -10.58 6.74 13.62
CA GLN A 175 -10.75 5.61 14.54
C GLN A 175 -9.49 4.76 14.67
N SER A 176 -8.83 4.48 13.54
CA SER A 176 -7.58 3.72 13.51
C SER A 176 -6.48 4.41 14.29
N LYS A 177 -6.31 5.72 14.09
CA LYS A 177 -5.34 6.55 14.80
C LYS A 177 -5.56 6.50 16.31
N GLN A 178 -6.82 6.68 16.75
CA GLN A 178 -7.17 6.63 18.16
C GLN A 178 -6.81 5.26 18.77
N LEU A 179 -7.21 4.17 18.12
CA LEU A 179 -6.93 2.82 18.60
C LEU A 179 -5.42 2.51 18.66
N ILE A 180 -4.63 2.98 17.69
CA ILE A 180 -3.17 2.86 17.73
C ILE A 180 -2.61 3.57 18.96
N SER A 181 -3.04 4.81 19.22
CA SER A 181 -2.59 5.58 20.39
C SER A 181 -2.91 4.87 21.71
N GLU A 182 -4.12 4.33 21.83
CA GLU A 182 -4.57 3.58 23.02
C GLU A 182 -3.75 2.28 23.25
N LYS A 183 -3.38 1.57 22.18
CA LYS A 183 -2.72 0.25 22.28
C LYS A 183 -1.20 0.31 22.41
N VAL A 184 -0.57 1.31 21.77
CA VAL A 184 0.88 1.54 21.84
C VAL A 184 1.23 2.31 23.13
N GLY A 185 0.27 3.07 23.67
CA GLY A 185 0.43 3.93 24.84
C GLY A 185 0.79 5.35 24.40
N SER A 186 0.07 6.33 24.92
CA SER A 186 0.51 7.73 24.85
C SER A 186 1.87 7.81 25.54
N VAL A 187 2.90 8.26 24.83
CA VAL A 187 4.08 8.79 25.51
C VAL A 187 3.56 9.96 26.34
N GLN A 188 3.39 9.75 27.64
CA GLN A 188 3.29 10.83 28.62
C GLN A 188 4.65 11.49 28.75
#